data_AF-A0A8T4BG47-F1
#
_entry.id   AF-A0A8T4BG47-F1
#
_cell.length_a   1.000
_cell.length_b   1.000
_cell.length_c   1.000
_cell.angle_alpha   90.00
_cell.angle_beta   90.00
_cell.angle_gamma   90.00
#
_symmetry.space_group_name_H-M   'P 1'
#
loop_
_entity.id
_entity.type
_entity.pdbx_description
1 polymer ?
#
loop_
_entity_poly.entity_id
_entity_poly.type
_entity_poly.pdbx_seq_one_letter_code
_entity_poly.pdbx_strand_id
1 'polypeptide(L)'
;MRLEWPVYAFTASVFLSFALGVQFLSIGTGAVVGLFFLLTVAYAWVAWVMVKQKAVLELHAYIPCSACGELTPSQGKHCMNCGANL
;
A
#
# COMPACT_ATOMS: atom_id res chain seq x y z
N MET A 1 -1.11 -11.28 -2.20
CA MET A 1 -1.39 -10.38 -3.35
C MET A 1 -0.57 -9.12 -3.17
N ARG A 2 0.09 -8.63 -4.23
CA ARG A 2 1.04 -7.53 -4.22
C ARG A 2 0.32 -6.20 -4.01
N LEU A 3 0.24 -5.77 -2.75
CA LEU A 3 -0.49 -4.61 -2.25
C LEU A 3 0.03 -3.24 -2.76
N GLU A 4 0.97 -3.27 -3.68
CA GLU A 4 1.77 -2.13 -4.10
C GLU A 4 1.03 -1.25 -5.12
N TRP A 5 0.34 -1.86 -6.08
CA TRP A 5 -0.23 -1.14 -7.22
C TRP A 5 -1.33 -0.13 -6.86
N PRO A 6 -2.35 -0.46 -6.04
CA PRO A 6 -3.40 0.50 -5.70
C PRO A 6 -2.89 1.63 -4.82
N VAL A 7 -1.87 1.40 -4.00
CA VAL A 7 -1.24 2.44 -3.15
C VAL A 7 -0.46 3.41 -4.01
N TYR A 8 0.38 2.91 -4.91
CA TYR A 8 1.17 3.76 -5.80
C TYR A 8 0.27 4.60 -6.71
N ALA A 9 -0.78 4.00 -7.28
CA ALA A 9 -1.78 4.71 -8.07
C ALA A 9 -2.47 5.83 -7.26
N PHE A 10 -2.92 5.52 -6.04
CA PHE A 10 -3.55 6.50 -5.16
C PHE A 10 -2.61 7.66 -4.80
N THR A 11 -1.37 7.37 -4.42
CA THR A 11 -0.36 8.40 -4.11
C THR A 11 -0.05 9.28 -5.31
N ALA A 12 0.14 8.69 -6.48
CA ALA A 12 0.42 9.43 -7.70
C ALA A 12 -0.72 10.38 -8.07
N SER A 13 -1.98 9.93 -7.94
CA SER A 13 -3.16 10.76 -8.18
C SER A 13 -3.28 11.93 -7.20
N VAL A 14 -2.96 11.72 -5.92
CA VAL A 14 -2.94 12.76 -4.88
C VAL A 14 -1.91 13.84 -5.21
N PHE A 15 -0.67 13.46 -5.51
CA PHE A 15 0.39 14.41 -5.88
C PHE A 15 0.10 15.12 -7.20
N LEU A 16 -0.45 14.41 -8.19
CA LEU A 16 -0.85 15.00 -9.47
C LEU A 16 -1.94 16.06 -9.28
N SER A 17 -2.96 15.76 -8.47
CA SER A 17 -4.04 16.71 -8.17
C SER A 17 -3.54 17.95 -7.45
N PHE A 18 -2.59 17.77 -6.53
CA PHE A 18 -1.93 18.89 -5.84
C PHE A 18 -1.09 19.74 -6.81
N ALA A 19 -0.24 19.12 -7.62
CA ALA A 19 0.58 19.83 -8.61
C ALA A 19 -0.28 20.62 -9.60
N LEU A 20 -1.33 19.99 -10.15
CA LEU A 20 -2.27 20.65 -11.07
C LEU A 20 -3.03 21.80 -10.40
N GLY A 21 -3.47 21.61 -9.15
CA GLY A 21 -4.20 22.61 -8.38
C GLY A 21 -3.36 23.85 -8.06
N VAL A 22 -2.08 23.67 -7.73
CA VAL A 22 -1.19 24.77 -7.32
C VAL A 22 -0.57 25.50 -8.53
N GLN A 23 -0.29 24.79 -9.63
CA GLN A 23 0.37 25.40 -10.80
C GLN A 23 -0.58 26.03 -11.82
N PHE A 24 -1.82 25.54 -11.97
CA PHE A 24 -2.70 25.99 -13.07
C PHE A 24 -3.94 26.76 -12.63
N LEU A 25 -4.41 26.55 -11.40
CA LEU A 25 -5.43 27.40 -10.81
C LEU A 25 -4.73 28.39 -9.89
N SER A 26 -4.89 29.70 -10.14
CA SER A 26 -4.40 30.78 -9.28
C SER A 26 -5.14 30.80 -7.93
N ILE A 27 -5.05 29.68 -7.20
CA ILE A 27 -5.72 29.40 -5.94
C ILE A 27 -5.00 30.19 -4.86
N GLY A 28 -5.77 30.96 -4.09
CA GLY A 28 -5.23 31.71 -2.95
C GLY A 28 -4.53 30.79 -1.95
N THR A 29 -3.48 31.29 -1.30
CA THR A 29 -2.60 30.51 -0.41
C THR A 29 -3.37 29.68 0.63
N GLY A 30 -4.46 30.20 1.18
CA GLY A 30 -5.30 29.47 2.14
C GLY A 30 -5.94 28.20 1.58
N ALA A 31 -6.35 28.23 0.31
CA ALA A 31 -6.95 27.06 -0.34
C ALA A 31 -5.89 26.02 -0.75
N VAL A 32 -4.65 26.43 -1.06
CA VAL A 32 -3.52 25.51 -1.25
C VAL A 32 -3.20 24.76 0.05
N VAL A 33 -3.12 25.48 1.18
CA VAL A 33 -2.87 24.88 2.49
C VAL A 33 -4.00 23.94 2.89
N GLY A 34 -5.26 24.32 2.66
CA GLY A 34 -6.42 23.47 2.90
C GLY A 34 -6.39 22.17 2.09
N LEU A 35 -6.06 22.26 0.79
CA LEU A 35 -5.92 21.10 -0.08
C LEU A 35 -4.78 20.18 0.38
N PHE A 36 -3.62 20.76 0.73
CA PHE A 36 -2.49 19.99 1.25
C PHE A 36 -2.85 19.20 2.52
N PHE A 37 -3.56 19.85 3.45
CA PHE A 37 -3.97 19.21 4.70
C PHE A 37 -4.97 18.07 4.45
N LEU A 38 -5.97 18.28 3.59
CA LEU A 38 -6.93 17.24 3.19
C LEU A 38 -6.25 16.03 2.57
N LEU A 39 -5.31 16.26 1.65
CA LEU A 39 -4.56 15.17 1.01
C LEU A 39 -3.68 14.42 1.99
N THR A 40 -3.08 15.12 2.96
CA THR A 40 -2.26 14.51 4.01
C THR A 40 -3.11 13.62 4.92
N VAL A 41 -4.29 14.07 5.33
CA VAL A 41 -5.23 13.29 6.15
C VAL A 41 -5.74 12.08 5.35
N ALA A 42 -6.09 12.26 4.07
CA ALA A 42 -6.51 11.17 3.20
C ALA A 42 -5.41 10.11 3.04
N TYR A 43 -4.15 10.52 2.89
CA TYR A 43 -3.01 9.62 2.82
C TYR A 43 -2.81 8.84 4.14
N ALA A 44 -2.85 9.54 5.28
CA ALA A 44 -2.75 8.92 6.61
C ALA A 44 -3.89 7.91 6.86
N TRP A 45 -5.11 8.22 6.41
CA TRP A 45 -6.25 7.31 6.47
C TRP A 45 -6.01 6.03 5.67
N VAL A 46 -5.55 6.15 4.42
CA VAL A 46 -5.24 4.97 3.59
C VAL A 46 -4.15 4.13 4.25
N ALA A 47 -3.08 4.75 4.75
CA ALA A 47 -2.03 4.03 5.48
C ALA A 47 -2.59 3.29 6.70
N TRP A 48 -3.50 3.90 7.46
CA TRP A 48 -4.17 3.28 8.60
C TRP A 48 -5.07 2.10 8.22
N VAL A 49 -5.87 2.23 7.16
CA VAL A 49 -6.71 1.14 6.62
C VAL A 49 -5.85 -0.06 6.20
N MET A 50 -4.70 0.20 5.58
CA MET A 50 -3.77 -0.83 5.13
C MET A 50 -3.14 -1.61 6.29
N VAL A 51 -2.81 -0.92 7.39
CA VAL A 51 -2.37 -1.56 8.64
C VAL A 51 -3.49 -2.41 9.24
N LYS A 52 -4.74 -1.92 9.22
CA LYS A 52 -5.91 -2.64 9.78
C LYS A 52 -6.33 -3.86 8.94
N GLN A 53 -6.14 -3.84 7.63
CA GLN A 53 -6.50 -4.96 6.74
C GLN A 53 -5.54 -6.16 6.80
N LYS A 54 -4.62 -6.24 7.78
CA LYS A 54 -3.63 -7.32 7.97
C LYS A 54 -2.73 -7.60 6.77
N ALA A 55 -2.75 -6.76 5.74
CA ALA A 55 -1.94 -6.97 4.55
C ALA A 55 -0.42 -6.82 4.82
N VAL A 56 -0.05 -6.30 5.99
CA VAL A 56 1.33 -6.23 6.51
C VAL A 56 1.61 -7.32 7.56
N LEU A 57 0.61 -7.82 8.30
CA LEU A 57 0.81 -8.75 9.42
C LEU A 57 0.88 -10.22 9.02
N GLU A 58 0.39 -10.58 7.84
CA GLU A 58 0.55 -11.93 7.31
C GLU A 58 1.96 -12.21 6.75
N LEU A 59 2.82 -11.20 6.64
CA LEU A 59 4.20 -11.37 6.15
C LEU A 59 5.08 -12.21 7.11
N HIS A 60 4.61 -12.44 8.34
CA HIS A 60 5.31 -13.23 9.36
C HIS A 60 4.71 -14.63 9.59
N ALA A 61 3.62 -15.00 8.89
CA ALA A 61 3.08 -16.35 9.01
C ALA A 61 3.88 -17.32 8.13
N TYR A 62 4.96 -17.87 8.68
CA TYR A 62 5.67 -19.00 8.07
C TYR A 62 4.96 -20.30 8.43
N ILE A 63 4.68 -21.11 7.42
CA ILE A 63 4.13 -22.47 7.56
C ILE A 63 5.17 -23.50 7.11
N PRO A 64 5.23 -24.69 7.73
CA PRO A 64 6.06 -25.78 7.24
C PRO A 64 5.47 -26.35 5.95
N CYS A 65 6.29 -26.51 4.92
CA CYS A 65 5.88 -27.12 3.65
C CYS A 65 5.66 -28.63 3.83
N SER A 66 4.53 -29.15 3.36
CA SER A 66 4.22 -30.58 3.41
C SER A 66 5.14 -31.46 2.54
N ALA A 67 5.83 -30.88 1.57
CA ALA A 67 6.72 -31.61 0.65
C ALA A 67 8.18 -31.66 1.13
N CYS A 68 8.73 -30.56 1.65
CA CYS A 68 10.15 -30.49 2.04
C CYS A 68 10.38 -30.22 3.53
N GLY A 69 9.34 -29.93 4.31
CA GLY A 69 9.44 -29.62 5.75
C GLY A 69 9.98 -28.21 6.06
N GLU A 70 10.52 -27.50 5.08
CA GLU A 70 11.08 -26.16 5.28
C GLU A 70 9.99 -25.11 5.52
N LEU A 71 10.34 -24.06 6.28
CA LEU A 71 9.47 -22.92 6.52
C LEU A 71 9.36 -22.06 5.26
N THR A 72 8.14 -21.71 4.87
CA THR A 72 7.85 -20.83 3.74
C THR A 72 6.70 -19.89 4.09
N PRO A 73 6.67 -18.66 3.56
CA PRO A 73 5.59 -17.72 3.85
C PRO A 73 4.24 -18.24 3.34
N SER A 74 3.21 -18.19 4.19
CA SER A 74 1.83 -18.65 3.91
C SER A 74 1.15 -17.88 2.76
N GLN A 75 1.68 -16.71 2.42
CA GLN A 75 1.15 -15.83 1.39
C GLN A 75 1.48 -16.29 -0.04
N GLY A 76 2.38 -17.27 -0.20
CA GLY A 76 2.77 -17.86 -1.48
C GLY A 76 1.81 -18.97 -1.93
N LYS A 77 1.66 -19.15 -3.25
CA LYS A 77 1.01 -20.34 -3.83
C LYS A 77 1.96 -21.55 -3.86
N HIS A 78 3.26 -21.29 -3.81
CA HIS A 78 4.31 -22.28 -3.92
C HIS A 78 5.36 -22.06 -2.82
N CYS A 79 5.94 -23.16 -2.36
CA CYS A 79 7.06 -23.13 -1.43
C CYS A 79 8.27 -22.44 -2.08
N MET A 80 8.87 -21.46 -1.41
CA MET A 80 10.07 -20.77 -1.92
C MET A 80 11.30 -21.68 -2.01
N ASN A 81 11.33 -22.78 -1.25
CA ASN A 81 12.49 -23.67 -1.19
C ASN A 81 12.42 -24.82 -2.22
N CYS A 82 11.23 -25.42 -2.42
CA CYS A 82 11.07 -26.60 -3.28
C CYS A 82 10.07 -26.42 -4.44
N GLY A 83 9.32 -25.33 -4.50
CA GLY A 83 8.35 -25.06 -5.57
C GLY A 83 7.05 -25.86 -5.49
N ALA A 84 6.87 -26.74 -4.49
CA ALA A 84 5.62 -27.46 -4.28
C ALA A 84 4.45 -26.50 -3.98
N ASN A 85 3.21 -26.87 -4.34
CA ASN A 85 2.03 -26.09 -3.93
C ASN A 85 1.88 -26.08 -2.40
N LEU A 86 1.54 -24.91 -1.86
CA LEU A 86 1.28 -24.69 -0.43
C LEU A 86 -0.18 -24.93 -0.05
#